data_AF-A0A2N6KD37-F1
#
_entry.id   AF-A0A2N6KD37-F1
#
_cell.length_a   1.000
_cell.length_b   1.000
_cell.length_c   1.000
_cell.angle_alpha   90.00
_cell.angle_beta   90.00
_cell.angle_gamma   90.00
#
_symmetry.space_group_name_H-M   'P 1'
#
loop_
_entity.id
_entity.type
_entity.pdbx_description
1 polymer ?
#
loop_
_entity_poly.entity_id
_entity_poly.type
_entity_poly.pdbx_seq_one_letter_code
_entity_poly.pdbx_strand_id
1 'polypeptide(L)'
;MAKQYVSTAYLQQHDSKLYAIFAWSQRQAEIIPAKSWLTVMEIFVHEHFLEQAYQIFQEIKLAPTVNQVIDEINKYADLLSNAIVFVADKQITIYGKGFRSFIEKDMQFELGSLSRETYQVLPQLFAHLQLEDDLEKIQNIKDFCRLVEKLENLGLLSPATGSLDWGDLKKTVPICQAFGLTRGTPVDRYYLRKFIDDIHPQVVGNILEVGGTPKDKDFYQMNPGSSYRILNLESGPGVDIVGDVHDVSIIEPNSLDSVIIFNVLEHCYAPWIAIENIHTWLKEGGKCFAMVPNAIRVHATPVDYWRPLPDAFAWMFRNFSQQKLYVYGNPITVIASYHGIAVEELTPEELDAFHPDYPVATCIVAEK
;
A
#
# COMPACT_ATOMS: atom_id res chain seq x y z
N MET A 1 20.76 14.42 12.63
CA MET A 1 21.21 13.12 13.16
C MET A 1 21.95 12.39 12.05
N ALA A 2 22.75 11.35 12.34
CA ALA A 2 23.25 10.47 11.29
C ALA A 2 22.04 9.81 10.61
N LYS A 3 22.04 9.74 9.28
CA LYS A 3 20.93 9.19 8.51
C LYS A 3 20.82 7.69 8.77
N GLN A 4 19.60 7.24 9.07
CA GLN A 4 19.29 5.84 9.30
C GLN A 4 18.55 5.27 8.10
N TYR A 5 18.77 3.99 7.82
CA TYR A 5 18.18 3.32 6.66
C TYR A 5 17.41 2.07 7.08
N VAL A 6 16.41 1.75 6.28
CA VAL A 6 15.67 0.49 6.36
C VAL A 6 15.41 -0.05 4.97
N SER A 7 15.45 -1.38 4.85
CA SER A 7 15.13 -2.04 3.59
C SER A 7 13.63 -2.03 3.30
N THR A 8 13.27 -1.77 2.04
CA THR A 8 11.90 -1.89 1.55
C THR A 8 11.94 -2.44 0.12
N ALA A 9 11.69 -3.74 -0.04
CA ALA A 9 11.76 -4.36 -1.35
C ALA A 9 10.74 -5.51 -1.49
N TYR A 10 10.30 -5.70 -2.73
CA TYR A 10 9.62 -6.91 -3.15
C TYR A 10 10.52 -7.57 -4.19
N LEU A 11 11.00 -8.77 -3.89
CA LEU A 11 11.92 -9.51 -4.76
C LEU A 11 11.17 -10.65 -5.43
N GLN A 12 11.35 -10.79 -6.73
CA GLN A 12 10.71 -11.84 -7.52
C GLN A 12 11.68 -12.43 -8.52
N GLN A 13 11.70 -13.75 -8.62
CA GLN A 13 12.45 -14.44 -9.64
C GLN A 13 11.63 -14.57 -10.92
N HIS A 14 12.25 -14.29 -12.07
CA HIS A 14 11.68 -14.55 -13.39
C HIS A 14 12.81 -14.84 -14.39
N ASP A 15 12.63 -15.76 -15.33
CA ASP A 15 13.63 -16.11 -16.36
C ASP A 15 15.07 -16.31 -15.82
N SER A 16 15.21 -17.05 -14.72
CA SER A 16 16.49 -17.30 -14.03
C SER A 16 17.24 -16.04 -13.56
N LYS A 17 16.55 -14.91 -13.44
CA LYS A 17 17.05 -13.64 -12.89
C LYS A 17 16.23 -13.24 -11.68
N LEU A 18 16.83 -12.40 -10.84
CA LEU A 18 16.16 -11.79 -9.70
C LEU A 18 15.82 -10.34 -10.02
N TYR A 19 14.59 -9.94 -9.72
CA TYR A 19 14.11 -8.58 -9.91
C TYR A 19 13.61 -8.00 -8.59
N ALA A 20 13.87 -6.72 -8.37
CA ALA A 20 13.08 -5.90 -7.47
C ALA A 20 11.89 -5.31 -8.20
N ILE A 21 10.69 -5.58 -7.69
CA ILE A 21 9.43 -5.02 -8.16
C ILE A 21 8.93 -3.98 -7.16
N PHE A 22 8.16 -2.99 -7.64
CA PHE A 22 7.79 -1.81 -6.84
C PHE A 22 6.30 -1.80 -6.48
N ALA A 23 5.82 -2.89 -5.87
CA ALA A 23 4.41 -3.07 -5.52
C ALA A 23 3.47 -2.82 -6.72
N TRP A 24 2.41 -2.04 -6.54
CA TRP A 24 1.47 -1.62 -7.59
C TRP A 24 1.96 -0.43 -8.44
N SER A 25 3.27 -0.16 -8.45
CA SER A 25 3.86 0.87 -9.30
C SER A 25 3.92 0.43 -10.75
N GLN A 26 3.78 1.39 -11.67
CA GLN A 26 4.00 1.20 -13.11
C GLN A 26 5.48 1.24 -13.50
N ARG A 27 6.38 1.44 -12.52
CA ARG A 27 7.82 1.46 -12.76
C ARG A 27 8.30 0.08 -13.20
N GLN A 28 9.18 0.06 -14.20
CA GLN A 28 9.85 -1.16 -14.63
C GLN A 28 10.63 -1.80 -13.46
N ALA A 29 10.56 -3.13 -13.35
CA ALA A 29 11.32 -3.87 -12.38
C ALA A 29 12.83 -3.69 -12.59
N GLU A 30 13.59 -3.62 -11.51
CA GLU A 30 15.06 -3.51 -11.54
C GLU A 30 15.69 -4.88 -11.38
N ILE A 31 16.66 -5.23 -12.21
CA ILE A 31 17.43 -6.47 -12.04
C ILE A 31 18.33 -6.32 -10.81
N ILE A 32 18.35 -7.33 -9.95
CA ILE A 32 19.33 -7.47 -8.86
C ILE A 32 20.54 -8.21 -9.43
N PRO A 33 21.70 -7.56 -9.63
CA PRO A 33 22.80 -8.16 -10.37
C PRO A 33 23.78 -8.95 -9.49
N ALA A 34 23.84 -8.65 -8.19
CA ALA A 34 24.97 -9.04 -7.36
C ALA A 34 24.58 -9.39 -5.92
N LYS A 35 25.39 -10.25 -5.29
CA LYS A 35 25.15 -10.75 -3.92
C LYS A 35 25.22 -9.63 -2.88
N SER A 36 26.08 -8.63 -3.08
CA SER A 36 26.20 -7.50 -2.14
C SER A 36 24.89 -6.75 -1.93
N TRP A 37 24.02 -6.66 -2.95
CA TRP A 37 22.73 -6.00 -2.83
C TRP A 37 21.83 -6.74 -1.84
N LEU A 38 21.76 -8.07 -1.95
CA LEU A 38 20.98 -8.91 -1.04
C LEU A 38 21.51 -8.85 0.38
N THR A 39 22.83 -8.94 0.56
CA THR A 39 23.47 -8.86 1.88
C THR A 39 23.22 -7.50 2.53
N VAL A 40 23.41 -6.39 1.79
CA VAL A 40 23.20 -5.05 2.34
C VAL A 40 21.72 -4.82 2.66
N MET A 41 20.80 -5.21 1.78
CA MET A 41 19.38 -5.13 2.09
C MET A 41 19.02 -5.95 3.33
N GLU A 42 19.53 -7.17 3.48
CA GLU A 42 19.27 -7.98 4.67
C GLU A 42 19.80 -7.35 5.95
N ILE A 43 20.99 -6.75 5.93
CA ILE A 43 21.55 -6.05 7.09
C ILE A 43 20.62 -4.90 7.53
N PHE A 44 20.16 -4.08 6.58
CA PHE A 44 19.24 -2.98 6.84
C PHE A 44 17.79 -3.40 7.17
N VAL A 45 17.49 -4.71 7.21
CA VAL A 45 16.26 -5.20 7.86
C VAL A 45 16.34 -5.04 9.38
N HIS A 46 17.54 -5.14 9.98
CA HIS A 46 17.70 -5.20 11.44
C HIS A 46 18.62 -4.11 12.03
N GLU A 47 19.61 -3.64 11.27
CA GLU A 47 20.56 -2.61 11.69
C GLU A 47 20.38 -1.35 10.84
N HIS A 48 19.96 -0.25 11.47
CA HIS A 48 19.58 0.97 10.77
C HIS A 48 20.71 2.00 10.68
N PHE A 49 21.79 1.82 11.45
CA PHE A 49 22.93 2.73 11.45
C PHE A 49 24.00 2.27 10.47
N LEU A 50 24.47 3.21 9.63
CA LEU A 50 25.39 2.94 8.53
C LEU A 50 26.71 2.30 8.98
N GLU A 51 27.31 2.83 10.05
CA GLU A 51 28.60 2.36 10.56
C GLU A 51 28.51 0.94 11.11
N GLN A 52 27.47 0.63 11.88
CA GLN A 52 27.22 -0.70 12.42
C GLN A 52 26.87 -1.69 11.31
N ALA A 53 26.03 -1.30 10.35
CA ALA A 53 25.71 -2.11 9.18
C ALA A 53 26.97 -2.48 8.38
N TYR A 54 27.92 -1.54 8.26
CA TYR A 54 29.20 -1.81 7.61
C TYR A 54 30.06 -2.82 8.40
N GLN A 55 30.07 -2.78 9.73
CA GLN A 55 30.79 -3.79 10.54
C GLN A 55 30.19 -5.18 10.34
N ILE A 56 28.86 -5.30 10.40
CA ILE A 56 28.16 -6.58 10.14
C ILE A 56 28.48 -7.07 8.73
N PHE A 57 28.48 -6.19 7.73
CA PHE A 57 28.84 -6.56 6.37
C PHE A 57 30.25 -7.16 6.27
N GLN A 58 31.24 -6.60 6.97
CA GLN A 58 32.61 -7.14 6.97
C GLN A 58 32.68 -8.54 7.61
N GLU A 59 31.90 -8.78 8.66
CA GLU A 59 31.80 -10.10 9.29
C GLU A 59 31.15 -11.13 8.36
N ILE A 60 29.99 -10.79 7.78
CA ILE A 60 29.21 -11.69 6.93
C ILE A 60 29.91 -12.01 5.61
N LYS A 61 30.60 -11.04 5.02
CA LYS A 61 31.39 -11.21 3.78
C LYS A 61 32.38 -12.37 3.85
N LEU A 62 32.91 -12.67 5.04
CA LEU A 62 33.90 -13.73 5.26
C LEU A 62 33.31 -14.97 5.93
N ALA A 63 32.07 -14.90 6.41
CA ALA A 63 31.44 -15.96 7.15
C ALA A 63 31.03 -17.11 6.22
N PRO A 64 31.28 -18.38 6.61
CA PRO A 64 30.70 -19.51 5.90
C PRO A 64 29.17 -19.50 6.04
N THR A 65 28.48 -20.10 5.07
CA THR A 65 27.03 -20.27 5.16
C THR A 65 26.67 -21.17 6.34
N VAL A 66 25.68 -20.75 7.14
CA VAL A 66 25.17 -21.53 8.27
C VAL A 66 24.21 -22.62 7.79
N ASN A 67 24.46 -23.88 8.16
CA ASN A 67 23.63 -25.02 7.73
C ASN A 67 22.14 -24.86 8.08
N GLN A 68 21.83 -24.30 9.25
CA GLN A 68 20.45 -24.01 9.66
C GLN A 68 19.72 -23.12 8.64
N VAL A 69 20.41 -22.17 8.02
CA VAL A 69 19.83 -21.29 7.01
C VAL A 69 19.48 -22.08 5.75
N ILE A 70 20.39 -22.95 5.31
CA ILE A 70 20.18 -23.84 4.16
C ILE A 70 18.98 -24.76 4.40
N ASP A 71 18.94 -25.42 5.57
CA ASP A 71 17.89 -26.35 5.94
C ASP A 71 16.51 -25.69 6.00
N GLU A 72 16.44 -24.44 6.50
CA GLU A 72 15.19 -23.69 6.53
C GLU A 72 14.74 -23.29 5.12
N ILE A 73 15.64 -22.73 4.31
CA ILE A 73 15.33 -22.21 2.98
C ILE A 73 14.89 -23.32 2.02
N ASN A 74 15.49 -24.51 2.13
CA ASN A 74 15.15 -25.66 1.30
C ASN A 74 13.68 -26.08 1.42
N LYS A 75 13.00 -25.77 2.53
CA LYS A 75 11.56 -26.03 2.69
C LYS A 75 10.69 -25.25 1.71
N TYR A 76 11.21 -24.14 1.17
CA TYR A 76 10.46 -23.21 0.31
C TYR A 76 10.94 -23.20 -1.14
N ALA A 77 11.95 -24.00 -1.49
CA ALA A 77 12.58 -23.98 -2.82
C ALA A 77 11.57 -24.09 -3.98
N ASP A 78 10.58 -24.98 -3.84
CA ASP A 78 9.54 -25.18 -4.87
C ASP A 78 8.59 -23.98 -5.02
N LEU A 79 8.42 -23.18 -3.97
CA LEU A 79 7.52 -22.02 -3.95
C LEU A 79 8.18 -20.78 -4.57
N LEU A 80 9.51 -20.64 -4.49
CA LEU A 80 10.23 -19.42 -4.86
C LEU A 80 10.07 -19.02 -6.33
N SER A 81 9.80 -19.99 -7.22
CA SER A 81 9.57 -19.73 -8.64
C SER A 81 8.38 -18.79 -8.92
N ASN A 82 7.36 -18.79 -8.04
CA ASN A 82 6.14 -17.99 -8.19
C ASN A 82 5.90 -17.03 -7.02
N ALA A 83 6.76 -17.08 -6.00
CA ALA A 83 6.61 -16.26 -4.80
C ALA A 83 7.13 -14.83 -5.01
N ILE A 84 6.71 -13.94 -4.13
CA ILE A 84 7.37 -12.65 -3.89
C ILE A 84 8.03 -12.72 -2.52
N VAL A 85 9.30 -12.37 -2.41
CA VAL A 85 9.98 -12.20 -1.12
C VAL A 85 9.88 -10.74 -0.73
N PHE A 86 9.10 -10.46 0.30
CA PHE A 86 8.96 -9.13 0.89
C PHE A 86 10.04 -8.89 1.92
N VAL A 87 10.66 -7.72 1.83
CA VAL A 87 11.73 -7.25 2.72
C VAL A 87 11.30 -5.90 3.29
N ALA A 88 11.18 -5.81 4.60
CA ALA A 88 10.80 -4.60 5.33
C ALA A 88 11.48 -4.55 6.72
N ASP A 89 11.23 -3.50 7.50
CA ASP A 89 11.77 -3.41 8.87
C ASP A 89 11.46 -4.69 9.67
N LYS A 90 12.51 -5.39 10.12
CA LYS A 90 12.45 -6.64 10.90
C LYS A 90 11.73 -7.81 10.23
N GLN A 91 11.44 -7.72 8.93
CA GLN A 91 10.65 -8.73 8.20
C GLN A 91 11.33 -9.17 6.91
N ILE A 92 11.43 -10.49 6.75
CA ILE A 92 11.69 -11.13 5.46
C ILE A 92 10.63 -12.21 5.30
N THR A 93 9.61 -11.93 4.49
CA THR A 93 8.45 -12.80 4.35
C THR A 93 8.35 -13.34 2.93
N ILE A 94 8.19 -14.64 2.78
CA ILE A 94 7.84 -15.26 1.49
C ILE A 94 6.32 -15.20 1.33
N TYR A 95 5.86 -14.56 0.25
CA TYR A 95 4.48 -14.53 -0.19
C TYR A 95 4.27 -15.57 -1.29
N GLY A 96 3.80 -16.76 -0.91
CA GLY A 96 3.71 -17.93 -1.80
C GLY A 96 2.73 -17.77 -2.96
N LYS A 97 1.77 -16.84 -2.88
CA LYS A 97 0.83 -16.49 -3.97
C LYS A 97 1.06 -15.07 -4.50
N GLY A 98 2.28 -14.54 -4.37
CA GLY A 98 2.60 -13.16 -4.73
C GLY A 98 1.79 -12.13 -3.92
N PHE A 99 1.40 -11.00 -4.52
CA PHE A 99 0.69 -9.93 -3.80
C PHE A 99 -0.67 -10.37 -3.23
N ARG A 100 -1.26 -11.46 -3.73
CA ARG A 100 -2.47 -12.03 -3.14
C ARG A 100 -2.26 -12.47 -1.69
N SER A 101 -1.12 -13.10 -1.40
CA SER A 101 -0.74 -13.47 -0.03
C SER A 101 -0.61 -12.27 0.90
N PHE A 102 -0.16 -11.11 0.39
CA PHE A 102 -0.11 -9.87 1.16
C PHE A 102 -1.51 -9.39 1.57
N ILE A 103 -2.46 -9.40 0.63
CA ILE A 103 -3.83 -8.92 0.84
C ILE A 103 -4.65 -9.89 1.71
N GLU A 104 -4.60 -11.18 1.38
CA GLU A 104 -5.42 -12.22 2.03
C GLU A 104 -4.82 -12.66 3.37
N LYS A 105 -3.53 -12.39 3.61
CA LYS A 105 -2.76 -12.86 4.77
C LYS A 105 -2.66 -14.38 4.85
N ASP A 106 -2.58 -15.03 3.69
CA ASP A 106 -2.41 -16.48 3.56
C ASP A 106 -1.08 -16.82 2.86
N MET A 107 -0.57 -18.05 3.05
CA MET A 107 0.69 -18.51 2.44
C MET A 107 1.87 -17.53 2.67
N GLN A 108 1.95 -16.97 3.88
CA GLN A 108 3.04 -16.12 4.33
C GLN A 108 4.01 -16.92 5.20
N PHE A 109 5.29 -16.88 4.88
CA PHE A 109 6.34 -17.59 5.63
C PHE A 109 7.40 -16.59 6.08
N GLU A 110 7.44 -16.30 7.38
CA GLU A 110 8.33 -15.29 7.96
C GLU A 110 9.69 -15.86 8.34
N LEU A 111 10.76 -15.17 7.93
CA LEU A 111 12.16 -15.56 8.12
C LEU A 111 12.99 -14.49 8.86
N GLY A 112 12.38 -13.39 9.30
CA GLY A 112 13.04 -12.27 9.95
C GLY A 112 13.85 -12.65 11.19
N SER A 113 13.35 -13.56 12.03
CA SER A 113 14.11 -14.04 13.20
C SER A 113 15.39 -14.77 12.81
N LEU A 114 15.33 -15.68 11.83
CA LEU A 114 16.50 -16.39 11.32
C LEU A 114 17.49 -15.42 10.66
N SER A 115 16.97 -14.44 9.92
CA SER A 115 17.77 -13.39 9.31
C SER A 115 18.48 -12.54 10.36
N ARG A 116 17.82 -12.18 11.46
CA ARG A 116 18.42 -11.36 12.54
C ARG A 116 19.63 -12.04 13.17
N GLU A 117 19.59 -13.37 13.27
CA GLU A 117 20.66 -14.17 13.86
C GLU A 117 21.85 -14.39 12.91
N THR A 118 21.59 -14.39 11.59
CA THR A 118 22.57 -14.91 10.61
C THR A 118 22.95 -13.95 9.50
N TYR A 119 22.09 -13.01 9.11
CA TYR A 119 22.23 -12.10 7.96
C TYR A 119 22.57 -12.81 6.65
N GLN A 120 22.12 -14.06 6.48
CA GLN A 120 22.41 -14.89 5.33
C GLN A 120 21.14 -15.39 4.61
N VAL A 121 19.93 -15.02 5.05
CA VAL A 121 18.68 -15.55 4.51
C VAL A 121 18.45 -15.11 3.06
N LEU A 122 18.53 -13.82 2.73
CA LEU A 122 18.30 -13.31 1.38
C LEU A 122 19.33 -13.85 0.37
N PRO A 123 20.65 -13.80 0.62
CA PRO A 123 21.64 -14.42 -0.27
C PRO A 123 21.39 -15.90 -0.50
N GLN A 124 20.98 -16.65 0.53
CA GLN A 124 20.74 -18.08 0.42
C GLN A 124 19.41 -18.43 -0.27
N LEU A 125 18.35 -17.61 -0.09
CA LEU A 125 17.06 -17.79 -0.79
C LEU A 125 17.24 -17.76 -2.30
N PHE A 126 18.23 -17.03 -2.79
CA PHE A 126 18.50 -16.84 -4.21
C PHE A 126 19.86 -17.43 -4.65
N ALA A 127 20.45 -18.33 -3.86
CA ALA A 127 21.77 -18.90 -4.13
C ALA A 127 21.83 -19.76 -5.42
N HIS A 128 20.67 -20.28 -5.87
CA HIS A 128 20.55 -20.99 -7.14
C HIS A 128 20.58 -20.08 -8.37
N LEU A 129 20.46 -18.76 -8.19
CA LEU A 129 20.54 -17.77 -9.27
C LEU A 129 21.98 -17.34 -9.53
N GLN A 130 22.29 -17.05 -10.79
CA GLN A 130 23.61 -16.58 -11.21
C GLN A 130 23.78 -15.09 -10.92
N LEU A 131 23.96 -14.75 -9.64
CA LEU A 131 24.31 -13.39 -9.20
C LEU A 131 25.83 -13.22 -9.16
N GLU A 132 26.30 -12.02 -9.52
CA GLU A 132 27.71 -11.67 -9.39
C GLU A 132 28.14 -11.75 -7.91
N ASP A 133 29.23 -12.47 -7.64
CA ASP A 133 29.86 -12.47 -6.32
C ASP A 133 30.83 -11.28 -6.20
N ASP A 134 30.31 -10.15 -5.71
CA ASP A 134 31.01 -8.88 -5.64
C ASP A 134 31.34 -8.44 -4.20
N LEU A 135 31.09 -9.29 -3.20
CA LEU A 135 31.31 -8.96 -1.79
C LEU A 135 32.76 -8.50 -1.53
N GLU A 136 33.73 -9.16 -2.18
CA GLU A 136 35.15 -8.79 -2.10
C GLU A 136 35.48 -7.41 -2.67
N LYS A 137 34.67 -6.89 -3.60
CA LYS A 137 34.87 -5.58 -4.23
C LYS A 137 34.56 -4.42 -3.29
N ILE A 138 33.78 -4.64 -2.24
CA ILE A 138 33.48 -3.63 -1.21
C ILE A 138 34.59 -3.71 -0.15
N GLN A 139 35.58 -2.83 -0.28
CA GLN A 139 36.83 -2.89 0.51
C GLN A 139 36.84 -1.97 1.73
N ASN A 140 36.05 -0.90 1.69
CA ASN A 140 36.04 0.13 2.70
C ASN A 140 34.63 0.71 2.86
N ILE A 141 34.41 1.49 3.92
CA ILE A 141 33.11 2.10 4.22
C ILE A 141 32.62 3.02 3.09
N LYS A 142 33.52 3.67 2.33
CA LYS A 142 33.13 4.53 1.21
C LYS A 142 32.49 3.74 0.06
N ASP A 143 33.00 2.54 -0.22
CA ASP A 143 32.40 1.65 -1.22
C ASP A 143 31.03 1.14 -0.75
N PHE A 144 30.91 0.83 0.54
CA PHE A 144 29.64 0.45 1.15
C PHE A 144 28.62 1.60 1.08
N CYS A 145 29.00 2.83 1.43
CA CYS A 145 28.13 4.00 1.33
C CYS A 145 27.62 4.22 -0.10
N ARG A 146 28.49 4.06 -1.12
CA ARG A 146 28.07 4.18 -2.53
C ARG A 146 27.03 3.13 -2.91
N LEU A 147 27.15 1.90 -2.40
CA LEU A 147 26.13 0.88 -2.60
C LEU A 147 24.83 1.23 -1.88
N VAL A 148 24.90 1.70 -0.62
CA VAL A 148 23.72 2.15 0.13
C VAL A 148 23.00 3.29 -0.59
N GLU A 149 23.72 4.32 -1.02
CA GLU A 149 23.18 5.44 -1.81
C GLU A 149 22.55 4.95 -3.12
N LYS A 150 23.17 3.96 -3.79
CA LYS A 150 22.61 3.36 -5.00
C LYS A 150 21.28 2.65 -4.71
N LEU A 151 21.24 1.81 -3.68
CA LEU A 151 20.03 1.08 -3.30
C LEU A 151 18.92 2.04 -2.85
N GLU A 152 19.27 3.11 -2.14
CA GLU A 152 18.34 4.17 -1.76
C GLU A 152 17.77 4.91 -2.97
N ASN A 153 18.63 5.32 -3.92
CA ASN A 153 18.18 6.01 -5.14
C ASN A 153 17.28 5.11 -6.01
N LEU A 154 17.43 3.79 -5.91
CA LEU A 154 16.55 2.82 -6.54
C LEU A 154 15.26 2.56 -5.73
N GLY A 155 15.14 3.06 -4.50
CA GLY A 155 13.99 2.84 -3.62
C GLY A 155 13.96 1.45 -2.97
N LEU A 156 15.11 0.78 -2.88
CA LEU A 156 15.29 -0.51 -2.19
C LEU A 156 15.70 -0.33 -0.73
N LEU A 157 16.30 0.82 -0.42
CA LEU A 157 16.46 1.35 0.92
C LEU A 157 15.68 2.65 1.04
N SER A 158 15.17 2.95 2.23
CA SER A 158 14.51 4.20 2.56
C SER A 158 15.02 4.70 3.92
N PRO A 159 14.81 5.98 4.27
CA PRO A 159 15.07 6.44 5.64
C PRO A 159 14.26 5.61 6.63
N ALA A 160 14.86 5.24 7.75
CA ALA A 160 14.17 4.49 8.79
C ALA A 160 12.90 5.22 9.25
N THR A 161 11.88 4.47 9.65
CA THR A 161 10.61 5.04 10.13
C THR A 161 10.86 5.99 11.31
N GLY A 162 10.31 7.21 11.23
CA GLY A 162 10.50 8.23 12.27
C GLY A 162 11.86 8.95 12.24
N SER A 163 12.69 8.73 11.21
CA SER A 163 13.99 9.41 11.03
C SER A 163 14.02 10.40 9.86
N LEU A 164 12.87 10.65 9.22
CA LEU A 164 12.76 11.50 8.04
C LEU A 164 13.18 12.96 8.31
N ASP A 165 13.89 13.54 7.34
CA ASP A 165 14.13 14.99 7.29
C ASP A 165 13.73 15.61 5.95
N TRP A 166 13.72 16.95 5.88
CA TRP A 166 13.36 17.70 4.67
C TRP A 166 14.25 17.39 3.45
N GLY A 167 15.49 16.97 3.67
CA GLY A 167 16.43 16.59 2.62
C GLY A 167 16.02 15.29 1.93
N ASP A 168 15.37 14.36 2.65
CA ASP A 168 14.92 13.09 2.08
C ASP A 168 13.81 13.25 1.03
N LEU A 169 13.08 14.37 1.06
CA LEU A 169 12.06 14.69 0.05
C LEU A 169 12.66 15.14 -1.29
N LYS A 170 13.98 15.36 -1.38
CA LYS A 170 14.66 15.71 -2.65
C LYS A 170 14.85 14.52 -3.60
N LYS A 171 14.50 13.31 -3.16
CA LYS A 171 14.66 12.08 -3.95
C LYS A 171 13.65 12.02 -5.09
N THR A 172 14.03 11.30 -6.15
CA THR A 172 13.16 11.06 -7.32
C THR A 172 12.30 9.81 -7.17
N VAL A 173 12.42 9.10 -6.06
CA VAL A 173 11.60 7.93 -5.70
C VAL A 173 10.85 8.22 -4.38
N PRO A 174 9.62 7.71 -4.21
CA PRO A 174 8.89 7.89 -2.96
C PRO A 174 9.60 7.16 -1.80
N ILE A 175 9.32 7.60 -0.57
CA ILE A 175 9.84 6.98 0.65
C ILE A 175 9.30 5.56 0.81
N CYS A 176 8.01 5.35 0.51
CA CYS A 176 7.39 4.03 0.44
C CYS A 176 6.84 3.76 -0.97
N GLN A 177 7.21 2.61 -1.53
CA GLN A 177 6.74 2.17 -2.84
C GLN A 177 5.32 1.60 -2.82
N ALA A 178 4.68 1.45 -1.66
CA ALA A 178 3.36 0.85 -1.48
C ALA A 178 2.40 1.77 -0.68
N PHE A 179 2.35 3.06 -1.00
CA PHE A 179 1.40 4.03 -0.40
C PHE A 179 1.54 4.24 1.11
N GLY A 180 2.65 3.82 1.71
CA GLY A 180 2.86 3.82 3.17
C GLY A 180 2.62 2.47 3.85
N LEU A 181 2.07 1.46 3.15
CA LEU A 181 1.72 0.16 3.73
C LEU A 181 2.92 -0.62 4.32
N THR A 182 4.14 -0.35 3.86
CA THR A 182 5.36 -0.98 4.42
C THR A 182 5.94 -0.23 5.61
N ARG A 183 5.36 0.92 5.98
CA ARG A 183 5.81 1.80 7.06
C ARG A 183 4.78 1.92 8.19
N GLY A 184 3.51 1.75 7.86
CA GLY A 184 2.41 1.87 8.80
C GLY A 184 1.09 2.06 8.07
N THR A 185 0.27 2.96 8.59
CA THR A 185 -1.06 3.27 8.04
C THR A 185 -0.94 4.37 6.97
N PRO A 186 -1.48 4.17 5.75
CA PRO A 186 -1.59 5.23 4.75
C PRO A 186 -2.44 6.42 5.23
N VAL A 187 -2.07 7.63 4.84
CA VAL A 187 -2.74 8.88 5.27
C VAL A 187 -4.22 8.92 4.89
N ASP A 188 -4.59 8.42 3.72
CA ASP A 188 -5.99 8.38 3.28
C ASP A 188 -6.88 7.54 4.21
N ARG A 189 -6.31 6.50 4.85
CA ARG A 189 -7.04 5.63 5.79
C ARG A 189 -7.38 6.33 7.10
N TYR A 190 -6.55 7.30 7.52
CA TYR A 190 -6.87 8.16 8.66
C TYR A 190 -8.10 9.03 8.36
N TYR A 191 -8.13 9.67 7.19
CA TYR A 191 -9.27 10.51 6.79
C TYR A 191 -10.54 9.71 6.50
N LEU A 192 -10.41 8.53 5.88
CA LEU A 192 -11.53 7.61 5.70
C LEU A 192 -12.13 7.20 7.06
N ARG A 193 -11.29 6.82 8.03
CA ARG A 193 -11.75 6.48 9.39
C ARG A 193 -12.50 7.65 10.03
N LYS A 194 -11.92 8.85 9.99
CA LYS A 194 -12.55 10.07 10.52
C LYS A 194 -13.92 10.34 9.87
N PHE A 195 -14.02 10.17 8.55
CA PHE A 195 -15.30 10.31 7.85
C PHE A 195 -16.32 9.25 8.27
N ILE A 196 -15.91 7.99 8.36
CA ILE A 196 -16.76 6.88 8.81
C ILE A 196 -17.32 7.15 10.20
N ASP A 197 -16.47 7.58 11.14
CA ASP A 197 -16.89 7.85 12.52
C ASP A 197 -17.97 8.95 12.58
N ASP A 198 -17.90 9.96 11.71
CA ASP A 198 -18.90 11.02 11.60
C ASP A 198 -20.24 10.55 10.98
N ILE A 199 -20.20 9.64 10.00
CA ILE A 199 -21.39 9.19 9.26
C ILE A 199 -22.03 7.94 9.83
N HIS A 200 -21.33 7.19 10.69
CA HIS A 200 -21.71 5.88 11.17
C HIS A 200 -23.19 5.76 11.63
N PRO A 201 -23.77 6.71 12.40
CA PRO A 201 -25.17 6.64 12.82
C PRO A 201 -26.18 6.75 11.68
N GLN A 202 -25.76 7.23 10.50
CA GLN A 202 -26.63 7.46 9.33
C GLN A 202 -26.64 6.27 8.36
N VAL A 203 -25.68 5.36 8.46
CA VAL A 203 -25.57 4.21 7.56
C VAL A 203 -26.43 3.08 8.10
N VAL A 204 -27.63 2.90 7.53
CA VAL A 204 -28.64 1.97 8.03
C VAL A 204 -29.46 1.31 6.91
N GLY A 205 -30.18 0.25 7.28
CA GLY A 205 -31.20 -0.38 6.43
C GLY A 205 -30.62 -1.36 5.41
N ASN A 206 -31.07 -1.28 4.16
CA ASN A 206 -30.51 -2.04 3.06
C ASN A 206 -29.28 -1.33 2.48
N ILE A 207 -28.10 -1.81 2.86
CA ILE A 207 -26.81 -1.24 2.48
C ILE A 207 -26.25 -1.99 1.27
N LEU A 208 -25.80 -1.23 0.27
CA LEU A 208 -24.94 -1.71 -0.80
C LEU A 208 -23.58 -1.01 -0.72
N GLU A 209 -22.50 -1.78 -0.59
CA GLU A 209 -21.14 -1.28 -0.81
C GLU A 209 -20.70 -1.61 -2.23
N VAL A 210 -20.30 -0.59 -2.98
CA VAL A 210 -19.70 -0.74 -4.31
C VAL A 210 -18.19 -0.78 -4.16
N GLY A 211 -17.52 -1.75 -4.77
CA GLY A 211 -16.06 -1.90 -4.72
C GLY A 211 -15.51 -2.50 -3.41
N GLY A 212 -16.40 -2.97 -2.55
CA GLY A 212 -16.08 -3.42 -1.19
C GLY A 212 -15.46 -4.81 -1.09
N THR A 213 -15.00 -5.15 0.10
CA THR A 213 -14.56 -6.50 0.49
C THR A 213 -15.17 -6.89 1.83
N PRO A 214 -15.25 -8.19 2.18
CA PRO A 214 -15.80 -8.60 3.47
C PRO A 214 -15.09 -7.99 4.70
N LYS A 215 -13.82 -7.59 4.56
CA LYS A 215 -13.04 -6.94 5.63
C LYS A 215 -13.50 -5.52 5.91
N ASP A 216 -14.08 -4.84 4.90
CA ASP A 216 -14.53 -3.46 5.02
C ASP A 216 -15.74 -3.34 5.93
N LYS A 217 -16.63 -4.34 5.92
CA LYS A 217 -17.76 -4.44 6.84
C LYS A 217 -17.32 -4.41 8.32
N ASP A 218 -16.26 -5.14 8.65
CA ASP A 218 -15.69 -5.16 10.00
C ASP A 218 -15.00 -3.82 10.31
N PHE A 219 -14.27 -3.27 9.34
CA PHE A 219 -13.60 -1.98 9.48
C PHE A 219 -14.59 -0.83 9.72
N TYR A 220 -15.72 -0.79 9.01
CA TYR A 220 -16.73 0.24 9.16
C TYR A 220 -17.63 0.06 10.40
N GLN A 221 -17.59 -1.12 11.04
CA GLN A 221 -18.38 -1.45 12.24
C GLN A 221 -19.89 -1.25 12.06
N MET A 222 -20.45 -1.69 10.92
CA MET A 222 -21.83 -1.40 10.52
C MET A 222 -22.90 -1.74 11.57
N ASN A 223 -23.97 -0.95 11.61
CA ASN A 223 -25.03 -1.03 12.61
C ASN A 223 -25.70 -2.42 12.68
N PRO A 224 -25.83 -3.04 13.87
CA PRO A 224 -26.53 -4.32 14.04
C PRO A 224 -28.01 -4.18 13.66
N GLY A 225 -28.41 -4.78 12.54
CA GLY A 225 -29.79 -4.71 12.02
C GLY A 225 -29.90 -4.26 10.56
N SER A 226 -28.80 -3.81 9.96
CA SER A 226 -28.75 -3.50 8.53
C SER A 226 -28.42 -4.75 7.70
N SER A 227 -29.01 -4.87 6.51
CA SER A 227 -28.52 -5.82 5.51
C SER A 227 -27.33 -5.19 4.78
N TYR A 228 -26.32 -5.98 4.46
CA TYR A 228 -25.08 -5.50 3.84
C TYR A 228 -24.74 -6.40 2.67
N ARG A 229 -24.68 -5.81 1.47
CA ARG A 229 -24.29 -6.50 0.24
C ARG A 229 -23.12 -5.81 -0.42
N ILE A 230 -22.25 -6.58 -1.05
CA ILE A 230 -21.09 -6.09 -1.80
C ILE A 230 -21.32 -6.28 -3.30
N LEU A 231 -21.11 -5.20 -4.06
CA LEU A 231 -21.07 -5.19 -5.52
C LEU A 231 -19.64 -5.00 -6.02
N ASN A 232 -19.16 -5.90 -6.89
CA ASN A 232 -17.86 -5.79 -7.55
C ASN A 232 -17.94 -6.15 -9.03
N LEU A 233 -16.99 -5.64 -9.82
CA LEU A 233 -16.84 -5.99 -11.24
C LEU A 233 -16.54 -7.47 -11.46
N GLU A 234 -15.77 -8.06 -10.55
CA GLU A 234 -15.35 -9.46 -10.62
C GLU A 234 -15.92 -10.27 -9.44
N SER A 235 -16.10 -11.57 -9.66
CA SER A 235 -16.49 -12.48 -8.59
C SER A 235 -15.33 -12.68 -7.61
N GLY A 236 -15.66 -12.86 -6.34
CA GLY A 236 -14.66 -13.08 -5.30
C GLY A 236 -15.28 -13.52 -3.98
N PRO A 237 -14.45 -13.92 -3.00
CA PRO A 237 -14.94 -14.30 -1.68
C PRO A 237 -15.76 -13.18 -1.04
N GLY A 238 -17.04 -13.48 -0.73
CA GLY A 238 -17.97 -12.56 -0.08
C GLY A 238 -18.49 -11.41 -0.95
N VAL A 239 -18.34 -11.49 -2.27
CA VAL A 239 -19.05 -10.63 -3.23
C VAL A 239 -20.47 -11.18 -3.43
N ASP A 240 -21.49 -10.36 -3.20
CA ASP A 240 -22.90 -10.75 -3.34
C ASP A 240 -23.42 -10.53 -4.76
N ILE A 241 -22.95 -9.47 -5.42
CA ILE A 241 -23.41 -9.04 -6.75
C ILE A 241 -22.19 -8.79 -7.64
N VAL A 242 -22.16 -9.44 -8.80
CA VAL A 242 -21.13 -9.22 -9.82
C VAL A 242 -21.74 -8.35 -10.92
N GLY A 243 -21.17 -7.17 -11.15
CA GLY A 243 -21.69 -6.23 -12.14
C GLY A 243 -20.92 -4.91 -12.21
N ASP A 244 -21.12 -4.18 -13.31
CA ASP A 244 -20.56 -2.84 -13.51
C ASP A 244 -21.53 -1.78 -12.97
N VAL A 245 -21.05 -0.91 -12.09
CA VAL A 245 -21.84 0.19 -11.49
C VAL A 245 -22.43 1.15 -12.55
N HIS A 246 -21.88 1.17 -13.78
CA HIS A 246 -22.42 1.94 -14.89
C HIS A 246 -23.70 1.33 -15.49
N ASP A 247 -24.04 0.06 -15.19
CA ASP A 247 -25.29 -0.58 -15.59
C ASP A 247 -26.39 -0.37 -14.55
N VAL A 248 -27.36 0.49 -14.88
CA VAL A 248 -28.47 0.84 -13.98
C VAL A 248 -29.35 -0.38 -13.62
N SER A 249 -29.38 -1.42 -14.45
CA SER A 249 -30.29 -2.56 -14.29
C SER A 249 -29.86 -3.58 -13.22
N ILE A 250 -28.63 -3.47 -12.71
CA ILE A 250 -28.07 -4.44 -11.77
C ILE A 250 -28.73 -4.40 -10.38
N ILE A 251 -29.30 -3.25 -10.00
CA ILE A 251 -30.06 -3.07 -8.76
C ILE A 251 -31.45 -2.54 -9.08
N GLU A 252 -32.45 -3.08 -8.40
CA GLU A 252 -33.83 -2.60 -8.48
C GLU A 252 -33.95 -1.11 -8.05
N PRO A 253 -34.65 -0.27 -8.81
CA PRO A 253 -34.89 1.13 -8.42
C PRO A 253 -35.59 1.25 -7.06
N ASN A 254 -35.28 2.32 -6.31
CA ASN A 254 -35.90 2.62 -5.01
C ASN A 254 -35.88 1.44 -4.01
N SER A 255 -34.78 0.69 -3.95
CA SER A 255 -34.65 -0.52 -3.12
C SER A 255 -33.65 -0.38 -1.97
N LEU A 256 -32.73 0.59 -2.06
CA LEU A 256 -31.65 0.79 -1.09
C LEU A 256 -31.93 1.93 -0.13
N ASP A 257 -31.53 1.75 1.13
CA ASP A 257 -31.58 2.81 2.15
C ASP A 257 -30.23 3.55 2.21
N SER A 258 -29.13 2.82 2.02
CA SER A 258 -27.77 3.38 2.02
C SER A 258 -26.91 2.79 0.90
N VAL A 259 -26.06 3.62 0.28
CA VAL A 259 -25.00 3.19 -0.64
C VAL A 259 -23.65 3.72 -0.16
N ILE A 260 -22.66 2.85 -0.05
CA ILE A 260 -21.26 3.20 0.23
C ILE A 260 -20.44 3.02 -1.04
N ILE A 261 -19.62 4.02 -1.39
CA ILE A 261 -18.72 3.97 -2.56
C ILE A 261 -17.42 4.74 -2.25
N PHE A 262 -16.51 4.09 -1.53
CA PHE A 262 -15.23 4.69 -1.09
C PHE A 262 -14.08 4.24 -1.97
N ASN A 263 -13.33 5.19 -2.53
CA ASN A 263 -12.19 4.95 -3.41
C ASN A 263 -12.54 4.05 -4.63
N VAL A 264 -13.64 4.39 -5.31
CA VAL A 264 -14.13 3.68 -6.51
C VAL A 264 -14.40 4.62 -7.66
N LEU A 265 -14.96 5.81 -7.39
CA LEU A 265 -15.38 6.74 -8.46
C LEU A 265 -14.20 7.24 -9.31
N GLU A 266 -12.99 7.30 -8.76
CA GLU A 266 -11.75 7.57 -9.49
C GLU A 266 -11.39 6.47 -10.50
N HIS A 267 -11.89 5.24 -10.28
CA HIS A 267 -11.73 4.08 -11.15
C HIS A 267 -12.87 3.93 -12.16
N CYS A 268 -13.95 4.72 -12.02
CA CYS A 268 -15.03 4.77 -13.01
C CYS A 268 -14.64 5.67 -14.18
N TYR A 269 -14.78 5.18 -15.43
CA TYR A 269 -14.49 6.02 -16.61
C TYR A 269 -15.50 7.17 -16.75
N ALA A 270 -16.73 7.00 -16.25
CA ALA A 270 -17.80 8.00 -16.23
C ALA A 270 -18.47 8.06 -14.85
N PRO A 271 -17.81 8.64 -13.82
CA PRO A 271 -18.29 8.62 -12.43
C PRO A 271 -19.67 9.24 -12.24
N TRP A 272 -20.05 10.22 -13.07
CA TRP A 272 -21.38 10.81 -13.06
C TRP A 272 -22.49 9.80 -13.39
N ILE A 273 -22.25 8.83 -14.28
CA ILE A 273 -23.23 7.77 -14.60
C ILE A 273 -23.41 6.85 -13.39
N ALA A 274 -22.32 6.46 -12.72
CA ALA A 274 -22.39 5.65 -11.50
C ALA A 274 -23.23 6.35 -10.42
N ILE A 275 -23.02 7.66 -10.23
CA ILE A 275 -23.79 8.47 -9.27
C ILE A 275 -25.27 8.60 -9.66
N GLU A 276 -25.58 8.80 -10.94
CA GLU A 276 -26.96 8.85 -11.45
C GLU A 276 -27.69 7.49 -11.28
N ASN A 277 -26.98 6.37 -11.44
CA ASN A 277 -27.50 5.04 -11.17
C ASN A 277 -27.75 4.83 -9.67
N ILE A 278 -26.80 5.23 -8.81
CA ILE A 278 -26.97 5.17 -7.35
C ILE A 278 -28.20 5.98 -6.91
N HIS A 279 -28.40 7.18 -7.45
CA HIS A 279 -29.60 7.96 -7.22
C HIS A 279 -30.89 7.21 -7.64
N THR A 280 -30.85 6.44 -8.73
CA THR A 280 -31.99 5.60 -9.15
C THR A 280 -32.28 4.46 -8.17
N TRP A 281 -31.23 3.81 -7.64
CA TRP A 281 -31.35 2.66 -6.74
C TRP A 281 -31.81 3.02 -5.33
N LEU A 282 -31.46 4.22 -4.85
CA LEU A 282 -31.86 4.72 -3.55
C LEU A 282 -33.38 4.98 -3.47
N LYS A 283 -33.98 4.65 -2.33
CA LYS A 283 -35.33 5.12 -1.96
C LYS A 283 -35.31 6.65 -1.74
N GLU A 284 -36.49 7.28 -1.77
CA GLU A 284 -36.65 8.65 -1.28
C GLU A 284 -36.15 8.75 0.18
N GLY A 285 -35.30 9.74 0.48
CA GLY A 285 -34.60 9.87 1.77
C GLY A 285 -33.43 8.91 1.97
N GLY A 286 -33.13 8.04 1.00
CA GLY A 286 -31.95 7.17 1.00
C GLY A 286 -30.66 7.96 0.78
N LYS A 287 -29.54 7.45 1.30
CA LYS A 287 -28.27 8.19 1.32
C LYS A 287 -27.14 7.50 0.57
N CYS A 288 -26.34 8.29 -0.14
CA CYS A 288 -25.03 7.88 -0.66
C CYS A 288 -23.91 8.47 0.20
N PHE A 289 -22.95 7.63 0.55
CA PHE A 289 -21.71 7.98 1.25
C PHE A 289 -20.56 7.66 0.30
N ALA A 290 -19.84 8.69 -0.14
CA ALA A 290 -18.77 8.52 -1.11
C ALA A 290 -17.48 9.22 -0.66
N MET A 291 -16.35 8.66 -1.07
CA MET A 291 -15.01 9.23 -0.86
C MET A 291 -14.19 9.03 -2.14
N VAL A 292 -13.46 10.06 -2.53
CA VAL A 292 -12.47 10.01 -3.62
C VAL A 292 -11.13 10.58 -3.16
N PRO A 293 -10.01 10.05 -3.69
CA PRO A 293 -8.71 10.63 -3.42
C PRO A 293 -8.46 11.86 -4.31
N ASN A 294 -7.78 12.86 -3.73
CA ASN A 294 -7.34 14.06 -4.44
C ASN A 294 -5.82 14.10 -4.61
N ALA A 295 -5.07 13.86 -3.54
CA ALA A 295 -3.61 13.85 -3.56
C ALA A 295 -3.11 12.45 -3.23
N ILE A 296 -3.05 11.61 -4.26
CA ILE A 296 -2.42 10.28 -4.22
C ILE A 296 -1.77 10.03 -5.58
N ARG A 297 -0.65 9.32 -5.60
CA ARG A 297 -0.03 8.84 -6.85
C ARG A 297 -0.99 7.92 -7.61
N VAL A 298 -0.69 7.66 -8.88
CA VAL A 298 -1.50 6.75 -9.71
C VAL A 298 -1.60 5.37 -9.03
N HIS A 299 -2.83 4.85 -8.89
CA HIS A 299 -3.15 3.57 -8.27
C HIS A 299 -4.11 2.75 -9.16
N ALA A 300 -3.64 2.40 -10.36
CA ALA A 300 -4.42 1.72 -11.40
C ALA A 300 -4.76 0.26 -11.05
N THR A 301 -5.75 0.09 -10.17
CA THR A 301 -6.30 -1.22 -9.77
C THR A 301 -7.84 -1.18 -9.86
N PRO A 302 -8.45 -1.32 -11.06
CA PRO A 302 -7.82 -1.70 -12.33
C PRO A 302 -7.32 -0.53 -13.20
N VAL A 303 -8.04 0.60 -13.24
CA VAL A 303 -7.68 1.79 -14.03
C VAL A 303 -7.93 3.02 -13.19
N ASP A 304 -7.10 4.06 -13.33
CA ASP A 304 -7.14 5.24 -12.49
C ASP A 304 -7.35 6.50 -13.34
N TYR A 305 -8.59 6.98 -13.41
CA TYR A 305 -9.02 7.98 -14.39
C TYR A 305 -8.99 9.40 -13.85
N TRP A 306 -9.43 9.61 -12.61
CA TRP A 306 -9.78 10.94 -12.13
C TRP A 306 -9.21 11.24 -10.75
N ARG A 307 -8.97 12.53 -10.50
CA ARG A 307 -8.85 13.11 -9.15
C ARG A 307 -9.92 14.19 -9.03
N PRO A 308 -11.20 13.82 -8.75
CA PRO A 308 -12.28 14.80 -8.71
C PRO A 308 -12.04 15.79 -7.57
N LEU A 309 -11.70 17.04 -7.91
CA LEU A 309 -11.61 18.12 -6.92
C LEU A 309 -12.99 18.44 -6.33
N PRO A 310 -13.05 19.10 -5.15
CA PRO A 310 -14.30 19.28 -4.41
C PRO A 310 -15.48 19.82 -5.24
N ASP A 311 -15.26 20.80 -6.10
CA ASP A 311 -16.33 21.38 -6.93
C ASP A 311 -16.89 20.40 -7.95
N ALA A 312 -16.02 19.64 -8.63
CA ALA A 312 -16.43 18.61 -9.57
C ALA A 312 -17.17 17.48 -8.84
N PHE A 313 -16.69 17.11 -7.65
CA PHE A 313 -17.32 16.12 -6.80
C PHE A 313 -18.73 16.55 -6.39
N ALA A 314 -18.91 17.76 -5.85
CA ALA A 314 -20.22 18.31 -5.51
C ALA A 314 -21.15 18.37 -6.75
N TRP A 315 -20.63 18.79 -7.90
CA TRP A 315 -21.42 18.90 -9.12
C TRP A 315 -21.95 17.55 -9.62
N MET A 316 -21.18 16.47 -9.47
CA MET A 316 -21.67 15.13 -9.86
C MET A 316 -22.88 14.69 -9.03
N PHE A 317 -23.01 15.15 -7.79
CA PHE A 317 -24.15 14.86 -6.90
C PHE A 317 -25.30 15.88 -7.00
N ARG A 318 -25.31 16.78 -8.00
CA ARG A 318 -26.32 17.86 -8.18
C ARG A 318 -27.79 17.46 -8.16
N ASN A 319 -28.11 16.19 -8.45
CA ASN A 319 -29.50 15.69 -8.50
C ASN A 319 -30.03 15.26 -7.12
N PHE A 320 -29.15 15.10 -6.13
CA PHE A 320 -29.54 14.79 -4.76
C PHE A 320 -30.15 16.04 -4.10
N SER A 321 -31.19 15.86 -3.29
CA SER A 321 -31.90 16.98 -2.65
C SER A 321 -31.06 17.66 -1.56
N GLN A 322 -30.14 16.93 -0.93
CA GLN A 322 -29.18 17.47 0.04
C GLN A 322 -27.79 16.88 -0.17
N GLN A 323 -26.77 17.68 0.09
CA GLN A 323 -25.37 17.23 0.12
C GLN A 323 -24.57 17.93 1.21
N LYS A 324 -23.63 17.19 1.82
CA LYS A 324 -22.63 17.72 2.75
C LYS A 324 -21.25 17.22 2.33
N LEU A 325 -20.37 18.14 1.96
CA LEU A 325 -18.98 17.84 1.63
C LEU A 325 -18.09 17.85 2.88
N TYR A 326 -17.10 16.99 2.85
CA TYR A 326 -16.02 16.88 3.82
C TYR A 326 -14.71 16.89 3.04
N VAL A 327 -13.87 17.88 3.29
CA VAL A 327 -12.58 18.01 2.61
C VAL A 327 -11.50 17.85 3.66
N TYR A 328 -10.60 16.90 3.44
CA TYR A 328 -9.50 16.60 4.34
C TYR A 328 -8.17 16.85 3.65
N GLY A 329 -7.19 17.31 4.42
CA GLY A 329 -5.84 17.49 3.94
C GLY A 329 -5.28 18.89 4.18
N ASN A 330 -3.97 18.96 4.05
CA ASN A 330 -3.15 20.16 4.15
C ASN A 330 -1.80 19.88 3.42
N PRO A 331 -0.89 20.86 3.29
CA PRO A 331 0.37 20.65 2.57
C PRO A 331 1.22 19.48 3.07
N ILE A 332 1.31 19.24 4.39
CA ILE A 332 2.16 18.16 4.91
C ILE A 332 1.55 16.79 4.60
N THR A 333 0.22 16.63 4.72
CA THR A 333 -0.44 15.37 4.40
C THR A 333 -0.51 15.08 2.91
N VAL A 334 -0.51 16.11 2.05
CA VAL A 334 -0.29 15.96 0.60
C VAL A 334 1.09 15.37 0.30
N ILE A 335 2.15 15.96 0.87
CA ILE A 335 3.52 15.45 0.70
C ILE A 335 3.62 14.01 1.22
N ALA A 336 3.06 13.75 2.40
CA ALA A 336 3.07 12.43 3.01
C ALA A 336 2.38 11.39 2.12
N SER A 337 1.21 11.70 1.58
CA SER A 337 0.46 10.80 0.70
C SER A 337 1.24 10.47 -0.59
N TYR A 338 1.87 11.46 -1.23
CA TYR A 338 2.67 11.21 -2.45
C TYR A 338 3.95 10.41 -2.19
N HIS A 339 4.61 10.64 -1.05
CA HIS A 339 5.84 9.91 -0.69
C HIS A 339 5.57 8.59 0.02
N GLY A 340 4.33 8.29 0.42
CA GLY A 340 3.99 7.13 1.23
C GLY A 340 4.59 7.21 2.64
N ILE A 341 4.59 8.39 3.25
CA ILE A 341 4.88 8.58 4.68
C ILE A 341 3.64 8.14 5.45
N ALA A 342 3.83 7.34 6.49
CA ALA A 342 2.73 6.76 7.25
C ALA A 342 2.19 7.73 8.31
N VAL A 343 0.96 7.51 8.75
CA VAL A 343 0.28 8.26 9.82
C VAL A 343 1.12 8.29 11.10
N GLU A 344 1.79 7.19 11.42
CA GLU A 344 2.62 7.03 12.62
C GLU A 344 3.87 7.92 12.61
N GLU A 345 4.20 8.53 11.48
CA GLU A 345 5.32 9.47 11.32
C GLU A 345 4.89 10.95 11.35
N LEU A 346 3.59 11.22 11.54
CA LEU A 346 3.00 12.55 11.63
C LEU A 346 2.37 12.77 13.01
N THR A 347 2.27 14.02 13.46
CA THR A 347 1.55 14.30 14.71
C THR A 347 0.04 14.38 14.48
N PRO A 348 -0.79 14.15 15.52
CA PRO A 348 -2.23 14.35 15.42
C PRO A 348 -2.61 15.77 14.96
N GLU A 349 -1.89 16.80 15.43
CA GLU A 349 -2.12 18.19 15.03
C GLU A 349 -1.85 18.40 13.53
N GLU A 350 -0.81 17.76 12.99
CA GLU A 350 -0.50 17.80 11.55
C GLU A 350 -1.56 17.09 10.71
N LEU A 351 -2.09 15.96 11.20
CA LEU A 351 -3.12 15.19 10.51
C LEU A 351 -4.48 15.91 10.53
N ASP A 352 -4.84 16.50 11.67
CA ASP A 352 -6.12 17.19 11.89
C ASP A 352 -6.19 18.62 11.34
N ALA A 353 -5.03 19.24 11.09
CA ALA A 353 -4.97 20.53 10.43
C ALA A 353 -5.62 20.46 9.02
N PHE A 354 -6.32 21.53 8.65
CA PHE A 354 -6.99 21.64 7.37
C PHE A 354 -6.52 22.88 6.62
N HIS A 355 -6.25 22.71 5.32
CA HIS A 355 -6.06 23.82 4.40
C HIS A 355 -6.92 23.62 3.14
N PRO A 356 -7.76 24.59 2.75
CA PRO A 356 -8.74 24.42 1.67
C PRO A 356 -8.11 24.09 0.31
N ASP A 357 -6.93 24.63 0.03
CA ASP A 357 -6.26 24.46 -1.27
C ASP A 357 -5.48 23.14 -1.45
N TYR A 358 -5.38 22.31 -0.40
CA TYR A 358 -4.56 21.08 -0.42
C TYR A 358 -5.35 19.84 0.00
N PRO A 359 -6.41 19.48 -0.73
CA PRO A 359 -7.18 18.29 -0.41
C PRO A 359 -6.35 17.02 -0.66
N VAL A 360 -6.33 16.14 0.32
CA VAL A 360 -5.85 14.74 0.20
C VAL A 360 -7.00 13.83 -0.18
N ALA A 361 -8.17 14.01 0.45
CA ALA A 361 -9.38 13.27 0.16
C ALA A 361 -10.61 14.16 0.29
N THR A 362 -11.62 13.89 -0.54
CA THR A 362 -12.93 14.53 -0.46
C THR A 362 -13.99 13.46 -0.28
N CYS A 363 -14.81 13.66 0.74
CA CYS A 363 -15.97 12.81 1.02
C CYS A 363 -17.27 13.61 0.89
N ILE A 364 -18.37 12.91 0.67
CA ILE A 364 -19.69 13.50 0.59
C ILE A 364 -20.74 12.56 1.19
N VAL A 365 -21.71 13.17 1.87
CA VAL A 365 -22.99 12.54 2.19
C VAL A 365 -24.04 13.21 1.31
N ALA A 366 -24.79 12.43 0.54
CA ALA A 366 -25.84 12.94 -0.34
C ALA A 366 -27.15 12.19 -0.09
N GLU A 367 -28.25 12.91 0.08
CA GLU A 367 -29.59 12.37 0.33
C GLU A 367 -30.48 12.57 -0.88
N LYS A 368 -31.16 11.50 -1.30
CA LYS A 368 -32.14 11.55 -2.40
C LYS A 368 -33.38 12.29 -1.95
#